data_AF-A0A975B5R7-F1
#
_entry.id   AF-A0A975B5R7-F1
#
_cell.length_a   1.000
_cell.length_b   1.000
_cell.length_c   1.000
_cell.angle_alpha   90.00
_cell.angle_beta   90.00
_cell.angle_gamma   90.00
#
_symmetry.space_group_name_H-M   'P 1'
#
loop_
_entity.id
_entity.type
_entity.pdbx_description
1 polymer ?
#
loop_
_entity_poly.entity_id
_entity_poly.type
_entity_poly.pdbx_seq_one_letter_code
_entity_poly.pdbx_strand_id
1 'polypeptide(L)'
;MEKPESIELLPWHRIFGISLSDYFTGTLYRVELEKDLSIKQQFLDVVIIEAGEGKIPDELPDGLENLAAHNLLTYKSHQEALNGWTLYELSGHYVNYRKQVSPSLKILLPEKDFQLYAVSTRYPAELMKNADFIYAKSGIYDIKCPWDSRNIRLIVLSRISKEKKNAILITAIN
;
A
#
# COMPACT_ATOMS: atom_id res chain seq x y z
N MET A 1 36.00 -13.18 -15.59
CA MET A 1 35.04 -13.54 -14.52
C MET A 1 33.75 -12.83 -14.85
N GLU A 2 32.78 -13.55 -15.41
CA GLU A 2 31.42 -13.06 -15.55
C GLU A 2 30.84 -12.84 -14.14
N LYS A 3 30.20 -11.70 -13.92
CA LYS A 3 29.39 -11.51 -12.71
C LYS A 3 28.29 -12.58 -12.74
N PRO A 4 28.00 -13.25 -11.61
CA PRO A 4 26.84 -14.12 -11.57
C PRO A 4 25.61 -13.30 -11.95
N GLU A 5 24.82 -13.80 -12.89
CA GLU A 5 23.49 -13.27 -13.19
C GLU A 5 22.75 -13.14 -11.86
N SER A 6 22.35 -11.90 -11.52
CA SER A 6 21.48 -11.66 -10.39
C SER A 6 20.23 -12.50 -10.61
N ILE A 7 19.97 -13.47 -9.74
CA ILE A 7 18.69 -14.15 -9.66
C ILE A 7 17.65 -13.04 -9.67
N GLU A 8 16.86 -12.92 -10.74
CA GLU A 8 15.74 -11.98 -10.78
C GLU A 8 14.85 -12.33 -9.59
N LEU A 9 14.91 -11.50 -8.55
CA LEU A 9 14.00 -11.57 -7.42
C LEU A 9 12.60 -11.54 -8.02
N LEU A 10 11.80 -12.59 -7.76
CA LEU A 10 10.40 -12.66 -8.18
C LEU A 10 9.75 -11.28 -7.97
N PRO A 11 9.06 -10.71 -8.98
CA PRO A 11 8.60 -9.33 -8.93
C PRO A 11 7.33 -9.22 -8.08
N TRP A 12 7.43 -9.58 -6.80
CA TRP A 12 6.32 -9.71 -5.85
C TRP A 12 5.47 -8.45 -5.77
N HIS A 13 6.09 -7.27 -5.83
CA HIS A 13 5.39 -5.99 -5.89
C HIS A 13 4.50 -5.86 -7.13
N ARG A 14 5.02 -6.24 -8.29
CA ARG A 14 4.28 -6.22 -9.55
C ARG A 14 3.15 -7.24 -9.53
N ILE A 15 3.40 -8.45 -9.03
CA ILE A 15 2.38 -9.50 -8.90
C ILE A 15 1.26 -9.02 -7.97
N PHE A 16 1.61 -8.49 -6.80
CA PHE A 16 0.65 -7.94 -5.85
C PHE A 16 -0.19 -6.80 -6.48
N GLY A 17 0.47 -5.90 -7.19
CA GLY A 17 -0.19 -4.82 -7.92
C GLY A 17 -1.14 -5.30 -9.03
N ILE A 18 -0.75 -6.32 -9.80
CA ILE A 18 -1.61 -6.93 -10.82
C ILE A 18 -2.83 -7.58 -10.18
N SER A 19 -2.65 -8.31 -9.06
CA SER A 19 -3.76 -8.91 -8.32
C SER A 19 -4.77 -7.86 -7.84
N LEU A 20 -4.30 -6.72 -7.34
CA LEU A 20 -5.20 -5.61 -6.98
C LEU A 20 -5.88 -5.01 -8.21
N SER A 21 -5.17 -4.86 -9.33
CA SER A 21 -5.74 -4.34 -10.57
C SER A 21 -6.87 -5.23 -11.11
N ASP A 22 -6.67 -6.55 -11.08
CA ASP A 22 -7.68 -7.52 -11.46
C ASP A 22 -8.91 -7.44 -10.54
N TYR A 23 -8.68 -7.40 -9.22
CA TYR A 23 -9.76 -7.31 -8.23
C TYR A 23 -10.63 -6.05 -8.36
N PHE A 24 -10.03 -4.91 -8.65
CA PHE A 24 -10.75 -3.65 -8.82
C PHE A 24 -11.29 -3.43 -10.24
N THR A 25 -11.09 -4.37 -11.16
CA THR A 25 -11.58 -4.25 -12.54
C THR A 25 -13.11 -4.11 -12.57
N GLY A 26 -13.59 -3.08 -13.27
CA GLY A 26 -15.03 -2.77 -13.37
C GLY A 26 -15.64 -2.12 -12.12
N THR A 27 -14.82 -1.84 -11.10
CA THR A 27 -15.23 -1.10 -9.90
C THR A 27 -14.94 0.39 -10.03
N LEU A 28 -15.35 1.17 -9.03
CA LEU A 28 -15.04 2.58 -8.88
C LEU A 28 -13.54 2.85 -8.81
N TYR A 29 -12.75 1.89 -8.33
CA TYR A 29 -11.33 2.09 -8.07
C TYR A 29 -10.47 1.68 -9.26
N ARG A 30 -9.49 2.52 -9.60
CA ARG A 30 -8.45 2.24 -10.60
C ARG A 30 -7.11 2.05 -9.89
N VAL A 31 -6.35 1.05 -10.33
CA VAL A 31 -5.04 0.73 -9.75
C VAL A 31 -3.95 1.15 -10.72
N GLU A 32 -3.05 2.01 -10.25
CA GLU A 32 -1.84 2.39 -10.96
C GLU A 32 -0.63 1.86 -10.22
N LEU A 33 0.25 1.20 -10.97
CA LEU A 33 1.52 0.69 -10.48
C LEU A 33 2.55 1.77 -10.78
N GLU A 34 3.05 2.47 -9.75
CA GLU A 34 3.94 3.63 -9.96
C GLU A 34 5.14 3.22 -10.83
N LYS A 35 5.25 3.85 -12.00
CA LYS A 35 6.28 3.58 -12.99
C LYS A 35 7.41 4.58 -12.79
N ASP A 36 8.40 4.16 -12.01
CA ASP A 36 9.78 4.67 -11.88
C ASP A 36 10.08 6.04 -12.54
N LEU A 37 10.06 7.12 -11.74
CA LEU A 37 10.40 8.49 -12.17
C LEU A 37 11.88 8.86 -11.88
N SER A 38 12.77 7.89 -11.65
CA SER A 38 14.18 8.21 -11.34
C SER A 38 15.19 7.41 -12.18
N ILE A 39 16.34 8.04 -12.46
CA ILE A 39 17.44 7.52 -13.31
C ILE A 39 18.08 6.24 -12.74
N LYS A 40 17.81 5.90 -11.46
CA LYS A 40 18.14 4.61 -10.85
C LYS A 40 16.82 3.91 -10.54
N GLN A 41 16.62 2.71 -11.08
CA GLN A 41 15.39 1.98 -10.87
C GLN A 41 15.01 1.90 -9.39
N GLN A 42 14.03 2.69 -8.96
CA GLN A 42 13.41 2.54 -7.65
C GLN A 42 12.17 1.70 -7.90
N PHE A 43 12.23 0.47 -7.41
CA PHE A 43 11.21 -0.54 -7.58
C PHE A 43 9.82 0.00 -7.24
N LEU A 44 8.81 -0.64 -7.81
CA LEU A 44 7.40 -0.36 -7.68
C LEU A 44 6.94 -0.51 -6.21
N ASP A 45 7.35 0.41 -5.35
CA ASP A 45 7.17 0.37 -3.90
C ASP A 45 5.82 0.93 -3.48
N VAL A 46 5.11 1.61 -4.39
CA VAL A 46 3.80 2.21 -4.15
C VAL A 46 2.81 1.84 -5.26
N VAL A 47 1.65 1.36 -4.83
CA VAL A 47 0.45 1.18 -5.65
C VAL A 47 -0.50 2.31 -5.33
N ILE A 48 -1.02 2.97 -6.36
CA ILE A 48 -2.01 4.04 -6.25
C ILE A 48 -3.37 3.45 -6.58
N ILE A 49 -4.36 3.68 -5.72
CA ILE A 49 -5.75 3.31 -5.95
C ILE A 49 -6.60 4.57 -5.92
N GLU A 50 -7.13 4.96 -7.08
CA GLU A 50 -7.93 6.18 -7.24
C GLU A 50 -9.40 5.84 -7.42
N ALA A 51 -10.27 6.56 -6.70
CA ALA A 51 -11.69 6.55 -7.00
C ALA A 51 -11.96 7.30 -8.31
N GLY A 52 -12.64 6.65 -9.24
CA GLY A 52 -12.99 7.17 -10.54
C GLY A 52 -14.50 7.16 -10.77
N GLU A 53 -14.91 6.61 -11.92
CA GLU A 53 -16.31 6.33 -12.21
C GLU A 53 -16.48 4.81 -12.27
N GLY A 54 -17.53 4.28 -11.65
CA GLY A 54 -17.76 2.85 -11.64
C GLY A 54 -18.67 2.40 -10.50
N LYS A 55 -18.82 1.08 -10.37
CA LYS A 55 -19.61 0.48 -9.29
C LYS A 55 -18.79 0.42 -8.01
N ILE A 56 -19.39 0.77 -6.89
CA ILE A 56 -18.80 0.52 -5.58
C ILE A 56 -18.67 -1.01 -5.41
N PRO A 57 -17.51 -1.54 -5.00
CA PRO A 57 -17.36 -2.97 -4.72
C PRO A 57 -18.37 -3.44 -3.67
N ASP A 58 -19.02 -4.59 -3.90
CA ASP A 58 -20.01 -5.15 -2.96
C ASP A 58 -19.38 -5.53 -1.61
N GLU A 59 -18.12 -5.96 -1.64
CA GLU A 59 -17.32 -6.33 -0.47
C GLU A 59 -15.87 -5.93 -0.72
N LEU A 60 -15.16 -5.46 0.31
CA LEU A 60 -13.74 -5.12 0.27
C LEU A 60 -12.94 -6.07 1.17
N PRO A 61 -11.65 -6.33 0.88
CA PRO A 61 -10.79 -7.09 1.78
C PRO A 61 -10.62 -6.34 3.10
N ASP A 62 -10.43 -7.09 4.18
CA ASP A 62 -10.14 -6.53 5.49
C ASP A 62 -8.93 -5.60 5.42
N GLY A 63 -9.09 -4.40 5.97
CA GLY A 63 -8.09 -3.35 5.93
C GLY A 63 -8.35 -2.29 4.86
N LEU A 64 -9.01 -2.63 3.74
CA LEU A 64 -9.29 -1.70 2.63
C LEU A 64 -10.69 -1.07 2.70
N GLU A 65 -11.43 -1.21 3.79
CA GLU A 65 -12.82 -0.71 3.89
C GLU A 65 -12.90 0.82 4.02
N ASN A 66 -11.77 1.47 4.31
CA ASN A 66 -11.66 2.92 4.48
C ASN A 66 -10.95 3.62 3.32
N LEU A 67 -11.03 3.07 2.10
CA LEU A 67 -10.46 3.70 0.92
C LEU A 67 -11.02 5.12 0.73
N ALA A 68 -10.12 6.08 0.52
CA ALA A 68 -10.43 7.47 0.19
C ALA A 68 -10.47 7.66 -1.33
N ALA A 69 -10.55 8.93 -1.78
CA ALA A 69 -10.50 9.26 -3.21
C ALA A 69 -9.14 8.89 -3.82
N HIS A 70 -8.07 9.03 -3.05
CA HIS A 70 -6.71 8.67 -3.42
C HIS A 70 -6.10 7.78 -2.35
N ASN A 71 -5.46 6.68 -2.74
CA ASN A 71 -4.91 5.73 -1.79
C ASN A 71 -3.52 5.33 -2.22
N LEU A 72 -2.54 5.46 -1.34
CA LEU A 72 -1.17 5.03 -1.60
C LEU A 72 -0.86 3.84 -0.72
N LEU A 73 -0.34 2.78 -1.33
CA LEU A 73 -0.08 1.52 -0.68
C LEU A 73 1.34 1.10 -0.94
N THR A 74 2.13 0.94 0.12
CA THR A 74 3.42 0.24 0.02
C THR A 74 3.28 -1.23 0.39
N TYR A 75 3.99 -2.10 -0.31
CA TYR A 75 3.98 -3.54 -0.06
C TYR A 75 5.39 -4.01 0.31
N LYS A 76 5.49 -4.95 1.25
CA LYS A 76 6.73 -5.67 1.55
C LYS A 76 6.49 -7.16 1.58
N SER A 77 7.17 -7.85 0.67
CA SER A 77 7.09 -9.29 0.48
C SER A 77 7.68 -10.08 1.66
N HIS A 78 7.61 -11.41 1.61
CA HIS A 78 8.28 -12.29 2.57
C HIS A 78 9.79 -12.08 2.67
N GLN A 79 10.43 -11.54 1.63
CA GLN A 79 11.88 -11.33 1.57
C GLN A 79 12.29 -9.97 2.17
N GLU A 80 11.34 -9.09 2.45
CA GLU A 80 11.59 -7.73 2.90
C GLU A 80 10.96 -7.49 4.27
N ALA A 81 11.50 -6.52 5.00
CA ALA A 81 10.96 -6.10 6.29
C ALA A 81 10.27 -4.75 6.11
N LEU A 82 9.01 -4.66 6.54
CA LEU A 82 8.36 -3.36 6.72
C LEU A 82 8.92 -2.72 8.00
N ASN A 83 9.53 -1.55 7.88
CA ASN A 83 10.16 -0.84 8.97
C ASN A 83 9.73 0.64 9.01
N GLY A 84 10.18 1.40 10.01
CA GLY A 84 9.83 2.80 10.15
C GLY A 84 10.31 3.67 8.98
N TRP A 85 11.44 3.32 8.37
CA TRP A 85 11.95 4.00 7.18
C TRP A 85 10.99 3.89 5.99
N THR A 86 10.43 2.70 5.76
CA THR A 86 9.41 2.50 4.72
C THR A 86 8.17 3.39 4.93
N LEU A 87 7.78 3.65 6.18
CA LEU A 87 6.65 4.55 6.46
C LEU A 87 6.99 6.02 6.19
N TYR A 88 8.24 6.44 6.43
CA TYR A 88 8.73 7.76 6.04
C TYR A 88 8.76 7.92 4.52
N GLU A 89 9.22 6.90 3.78
CA GLU A 89 9.20 6.88 2.32
C GLU A 89 7.78 7.01 1.79
N LEU A 90 6.84 6.19 2.27
CA LEU A 90 5.42 6.27 1.89
C LEU A 90 4.83 7.66 2.15
N SER A 91 5.16 8.27 3.29
CA SER A 91 4.73 9.64 3.60
C SER A 91 5.31 10.65 2.60
N GLY A 92 6.57 10.48 2.20
CA GLY A 92 7.21 11.29 1.15
C GLY A 92 6.55 11.13 -0.21
N HIS A 93 6.26 9.90 -0.63
CA HIS A 93 5.52 9.61 -1.87
C HIS A 93 4.15 10.27 -1.86
N TYR A 94 3.42 10.16 -0.75
CA TYR A 94 2.15 10.87 -0.57
C TYR A 94 2.28 12.38 -0.77
N VAL A 95 3.26 13.03 -0.14
CA VAL A 95 3.46 14.47 -0.28
C VAL A 95 3.74 14.84 -1.74
N ASN A 96 4.53 14.04 -2.45
CA ASN A 96 4.82 14.26 -3.86
C ASN A 96 3.57 14.07 -4.72
N TYR A 97 2.92 12.91 -4.60
CA TYR A 97 1.73 12.56 -5.37
C TYR A 97 0.60 13.57 -5.14
N ARG A 98 0.31 13.97 -3.88
CA ARG A 98 -0.68 15.02 -3.57
C ARG A 98 -0.39 16.32 -4.32
N LYS A 99 0.87 16.72 -4.46
CA LYS A 99 1.25 17.92 -5.25
C LYS A 99 0.97 17.73 -6.74
N GLN A 100 1.14 16.53 -7.28
CA GLN A 100 0.90 16.23 -8.69
C GLN A 100 -0.59 16.21 -9.05
N VAL A 101 -1.43 15.62 -8.20
CA VAL A 101 -2.88 15.52 -8.45
C VAL A 101 -3.68 16.75 -8.02
N SER A 102 -3.06 17.66 -7.26
CA SER A 102 -3.72 18.89 -6.84
C SER A 102 -3.81 19.91 -7.98
N PRO A 103 -4.86 20.75 -8.02
CA PRO A 103 -5.02 21.78 -9.05
C PRO A 103 -3.83 22.73 -9.18
N SER A 104 -3.13 23.02 -8.06
CA SER A 104 -1.86 23.73 -8.06
C SER A 104 -1.11 23.54 -6.74
N LEU A 105 0.17 23.88 -6.71
CA LEU A 105 0.97 23.87 -5.47
C LEU A 105 0.47 24.86 -4.39
N LYS A 106 -0.38 25.82 -4.77
CA LYS A 106 -1.01 26.78 -3.83
C LYS A 106 -2.36 26.29 -3.30
N ILE A 107 -2.98 25.33 -3.99
CA ILE A 107 -4.31 24.80 -3.68
C ILE A 107 -4.18 23.29 -3.69
N LEU A 108 -3.74 22.73 -2.56
CA LEU A 108 -3.62 21.29 -2.39
C LEU A 108 -4.99 20.68 -2.07
N LEU A 109 -5.27 19.50 -2.64
CA LEU A 109 -6.44 18.71 -2.26
C LEU A 109 -6.44 18.42 -0.74
N PRO A 110 -7.61 18.35 -0.08
CA PRO A 110 -7.73 18.04 1.35
C PRO A 110 -7.02 16.74 1.75
N GLU A 111 -6.45 16.69 2.96
CA GLU A 111 -5.76 15.49 3.47
C GLU A 111 -6.68 14.28 3.60
N LYS A 112 -7.94 14.52 3.96
CA LYS A 112 -8.99 13.50 4.09
C LYS A 112 -9.31 12.76 2.78
N ASP A 113 -8.92 13.34 1.64
CA ASP A 113 -9.14 12.72 0.33
C ASP A 113 -8.06 11.66 0.05
N PHE A 114 -7.07 11.50 0.94
CA PHE A 114 -5.98 10.56 0.83
C PHE A 114 -5.93 9.59 2.01
N GLN A 115 -5.71 8.31 1.73
CA GLN A 115 -5.44 7.29 2.74
C GLN A 115 -4.16 6.51 2.43
N LEU A 116 -3.39 6.18 3.47
CA LEU A 116 -2.10 5.50 3.35
C LEU A 116 -2.19 4.08 3.90
N TYR A 117 -1.60 3.15 3.17
CA TYR A 117 -1.57 1.73 3.50
C TYR A 117 -0.15 1.19 3.49
N ALA A 118 0.17 0.40 4.50
CA ALA A 118 1.38 -0.40 4.53
C ALA A 118 0.97 -1.88 4.59
N VAL A 119 1.25 -2.62 3.53
CA VAL A 119 0.96 -4.06 3.47
C VAL A 119 2.26 -4.82 3.70
N SER A 120 2.27 -5.68 4.72
CA SER A 120 3.41 -6.53 5.00
C SER A 120 2.99 -7.98 5.00
N THR A 121 3.73 -8.82 4.29
CA THR A 121 3.43 -10.24 4.30
C THR A 121 3.69 -10.85 5.67
N ARG A 122 4.81 -10.48 6.31
CA ARG A 122 5.20 -10.95 7.64
C ARG A 122 4.80 -9.94 8.70
N TYR A 123 4.64 -10.40 9.94
CA TYR A 123 4.43 -9.46 11.05
C TYR A 123 5.70 -8.62 11.28
N PRO A 124 5.64 -7.28 11.20
CA PRO A 124 6.81 -6.44 11.29
C PRO A 124 7.15 -6.14 12.76
N ALA A 125 7.68 -7.14 13.48
CA ALA A 125 7.88 -7.08 14.93
C ALA A 125 8.68 -5.85 15.40
N GLU A 126 9.76 -5.50 14.70
CA GLU A 126 10.59 -4.33 15.06
C GLU A 126 9.86 -3.00 14.88
N LEU A 127 9.07 -2.85 13.81
CA LEU A 127 8.21 -1.67 13.65
C LEU A 127 7.20 -1.59 14.80
N MET A 128 6.53 -2.70 15.10
CA MET A 128 5.47 -2.76 16.10
C MET A 128 5.95 -2.57 17.54
N LYS A 129 7.24 -2.79 17.83
CA LYS A 129 7.84 -2.47 19.14
C LYS A 129 7.95 -0.98 19.39
N ASN A 130 8.11 -0.19 18.33
CA ASN A 130 8.46 1.23 18.42
C ASN A 130 7.34 2.16 17.93
N ALA A 131 6.32 1.61 17.29
CA ALA A 131 5.18 2.37 16.78
C ALA A 131 4.06 2.44 17.82
N ASP A 132 3.42 3.60 17.92
CA ASP A 132 2.09 3.70 18.53
C ASP A 132 1.05 3.24 17.51
N PHE A 133 0.19 2.29 17.89
CA PHE A 133 -0.83 1.76 16.98
C PHE A 133 -2.16 1.49 17.67
N ILE A 134 -3.22 1.48 16.87
CA ILE A 134 -4.56 1.04 17.27
C ILE A 134 -4.80 -0.31 16.61
N TYR A 135 -5.17 -1.32 17.39
CA TYR A 135 -5.63 -2.59 16.85
C TYR A 135 -7.06 -2.43 16.31
N ALA A 136 -7.28 -2.79 15.06
CA ALA A 136 -8.62 -2.76 14.45
C ALA A 136 -9.25 -4.16 14.42
N LYS A 137 -8.53 -5.15 13.87
CA LYS A 137 -8.94 -6.57 13.80
C LYS A 137 -7.73 -7.44 13.46
N SER A 138 -7.95 -8.76 13.30
CA SER A 138 -6.86 -9.70 13.02
C SER A 138 -6.05 -9.29 11.80
N GLY A 139 -4.76 -9.02 11.99
CA GLY A 139 -3.84 -8.57 10.95
C GLY A 139 -3.99 -7.11 10.54
N ILE A 140 -4.91 -6.34 11.13
CA ILE A 140 -5.19 -4.95 10.75
C ILE A 140 -4.91 -4.00 11.92
N TYR A 141 -4.04 -3.03 11.68
CA TYR A 141 -3.62 -2.04 12.66
C TYR A 141 -3.63 -0.65 12.02
N ASP A 142 -3.85 0.39 12.81
CA ASP A 142 -3.66 1.77 12.41
C ASP A 142 -2.44 2.34 13.14
N ILE A 143 -1.35 2.54 12.41
CA ILE A 143 -0.12 3.14 12.93
C ILE A 143 -0.37 4.65 13.05
N LYS A 144 -0.18 5.20 14.25
CA LYS A 144 -0.27 6.64 14.49
C LYS A 144 0.99 7.33 13.98
N CYS A 145 0.80 8.38 13.20
CA CYS A 145 1.88 9.23 12.73
C CYS A 145 1.91 10.52 13.55
N PRO A 146 2.96 10.79 14.35
CA PRO A 146 3.02 12.00 15.17
C PRO A 146 2.92 13.33 14.39
N TRP A 147 3.28 13.31 13.11
CA TRP A 147 3.32 14.48 12.22
C TRP A 147 2.19 14.51 11.19
N ASP A 148 1.28 13.53 11.21
CA ASP A 148 0.17 13.43 10.27
C ASP A 148 -1.12 13.18 11.06
N SER A 149 -2.15 13.97 10.79
CA SER A 149 -3.45 13.76 11.44
C SER A 149 -4.10 12.42 11.05
N ARG A 150 -3.59 11.77 9.99
CA ARG A 150 -4.04 10.47 9.50
C ARG A 150 -3.17 9.35 10.05
N ASN A 151 -3.81 8.20 10.26
CA ASN A 151 -3.11 6.96 10.58
C ASN A 151 -2.75 6.22 9.28
N ILE A 152 -1.59 5.56 9.26
CA ILE A 152 -1.25 4.59 8.21
C ILE A 152 -1.89 3.25 8.56
N ARG A 153 -2.75 2.74 7.69
CA ARG A 153 -3.37 1.43 7.85
C ARG A 153 -2.35 0.33 7.52
N LEU A 154 -1.94 -0.41 8.53
CA LEU A 154 -1.08 -1.58 8.40
C LEU A 154 -1.93 -2.84 8.21
N ILE A 155 -1.67 -3.57 7.12
CA ILE A 155 -2.29 -4.86 6.79
C ILE A 155 -1.19 -5.93 6.82
N VAL A 156 -1.30 -6.88 7.75
CA VAL A 156 -0.36 -7.98 7.96
C VAL A 156 -0.96 -9.27 7.40
N LEU A 157 -0.51 -9.68 6.22
CA LEU A 157 -1.13 -10.77 5.45
C LEU A 157 -1.03 -12.13 6.17
N SER A 158 0.07 -12.40 6.86
CA SER A 158 0.24 -13.62 7.68
C SER A 158 -0.69 -13.70 8.90
N ARG A 159 -1.42 -12.62 9.23
CA ARG A 159 -2.32 -12.54 10.39
C ARG A 159 -3.76 -12.17 10.03
N ILE A 160 -4.05 -11.90 8.75
CA ILE A 160 -5.40 -11.57 8.30
C ILE A 160 -6.32 -12.80 8.39
N SER A 161 -7.62 -12.59 8.58
CA SER A 161 -8.59 -13.68 8.60
C SER A 161 -8.62 -14.44 7.27
N LYS A 162 -8.70 -15.77 7.29
CA LYS A 162 -8.75 -16.62 6.08
C LYS A 162 -10.18 -16.71 5.52
N GLU A 163 -10.80 -15.56 5.31
CA GLU A 163 -12.14 -15.41 4.73
C GLU A 163 -12.06 -15.18 3.21
N LYS A 164 -13.14 -15.51 2.50
CA LYS A 164 -13.21 -15.39 1.03
C LYS A 164 -12.85 -13.98 0.54
N LYS A 165 -13.33 -12.94 1.23
CA LYS A 165 -13.05 -11.53 0.92
C LYS A 165 -11.56 -11.16 0.98
N ASN A 166 -10.76 -11.89 1.77
CA ASN A 166 -9.33 -11.66 1.92
C ASN A 166 -8.49 -12.50 0.96
N ALA A 167 -9.11 -13.39 0.16
CA ALA A 167 -8.39 -14.32 -0.69
C ALA A 167 -7.43 -13.61 -1.65
N ILE A 168 -7.81 -12.47 -2.22
CA ILE A 168 -6.93 -11.72 -3.13
C ILE A 168 -5.63 -11.25 -2.47
N LEU A 169 -5.70 -10.85 -1.20
CA LEU A 169 -4.55 -10.39 -0.43
C LEU A 169 -3.67 -11.57 0.01
N ILE A 170 -4.27 -12.72 0.30
CA ILE A 170 -3.57 -13.91 0.77
C ILE A 170 -2.92 -14.67 -0.39
N THR A 171 -3.58 -14.80 -1.54
CA THR A 171 -3.06 -15.61 -2.66
C THR A 171 -1.78 -15.03 -3.24
N ALA A 172 -1.52 -13.72 -3.07
CA ALA A 172 -0.28 -13.07 -3.50
C ALA A 172 0.97 -13.52 -2.71
N ILE A 173 0.82 -14.36 -1.68
CA ILE A 173 1.88 -14.71 -0.74
C ILE A 173 2.28 -16.20 -0.76
N ASN A 174 1.48 -17.08 -1.40
CA ASN A 174 1.74 -18.52 -1.44
C ASN A 174 2.53 -18.95 -2.68
#